data_AF-A0A4Y2WWS5-F1
#
_entry.id   AF-A0A4Y2WWS5-F1
#
_cell.length_a   1.000
_cell.length_b   1.000
_cell.length_c   1.000
_cell.angle_alpha   90.00
_cell.angle_beta   90.00
_cell.angle_gamma   90.00
#
_symmetry.space_group_name_H-M   'P 1'
#
loop_
_entity.id
_entity.type
_entity.pdbx_description
1 polymer ?
#
loop_
_entity_poly.entity_id
_entity_poly.type
_entity_poly.pdbx_seq_one_letter_code
_entity_poly.pdbx_strand_id
1 'polypeptide(L)'
;SLYDNRITHIMNGAFDKMPALNTLNLLANPLQCSCRLRWLSEWLKQSNIVTGNPRCQAPLSLKDIPIQDVDKKDFRCDGLYTLFVTADAFFQLYAQKLKSDLLKIPCVYCNTFSVVCELDAKSEKD
;
A
#
# COMPACT_ATOMS: atom_id res chain seq x y z
N SER A 1 7.97 -10.21 -21.13
CA SER A 1 8.19 -10.97 -19.88
C SER A 1 8.98 -10.10 -18.91
N LEU A 2 8.67 -10.13 -17.61
CA LEU A 2 9.37 -9.42 -16.53
C LEU A 2 9.78 -10.38 -15.40
N TYR A 3 9.92 -11.67 -15.73
CA TYR A 3 10.29 -12.74 -14.80
C TYR A 3 11.66 -12.52 -14.16
N ASP A 4 11.82 -12.92 -12.90
CA ASP A 4 13.11 -12.95 -12.16
C ASP A 4 13.87 -11.62 -12.22
N ASN A 5 13.17 -10.54 -11.87
CA ASN A 5 13.73 -9.20 -11.75
C ASN A 5 13.61 -8.72 -10.30
N ARG A 6 14.05 -7.48 -10.03
CA ARG A 6 13.95 -6.84 -8.71
C ARG A 6 12.78 -5.84 -8.63
N ILE A 7 11.68 -6.14 -9.31
CA ILE A 7 10.52 -5.24 -9.35
C ILE A 7 9.78 -5.35 -8.02
N THR A 8 9.65 -4.22 -7.31
CA THR A 8 8.85 -4.14 -6.09
C THR A 8 7.47 -3.56 -6.36
N HIS A 9 7.37 -2.62 -7.31
CA HIS A 9 6.13 -1.98 -7.72
C HIS A 9 6.15 -1.65 -9.21
N ILE A 10 4.96 -1.52 -9.79
CA ILE A 10 4.76 -1.02 -11.15
C ILE A 10 3.90 0.24 -11.03
N MET A 11 4.26 1.30 -11.77
CA MET A 11 3.50 2.55 -11.74
C MET A 11 2.14 2.39 -12.41
N ASN A 12 1.11 3.04 -11.85
CA ASN A 12 -0.22 3.07 -12.44
C ASN A 12 -0.15 3.63 -13.87
N GLY A 13 -0.86 2.99 -14.79
CA GLY A 13 -0.88 3.33 -16.21
C GLY A 13 0.30 2.80 -17.03
N ALA A 14 1.20 1.99 -16.45
CA ALA A 14 2.33 1.41 -17.18
C ALA A 14 1.93 0.56 -18.41
N PHE A 15 0.71 0.03 -18.43
CA PHE A 15 0.19 -0.84 -19.49
C PHE A 15 -0.81 -0.14 -20.42
N ASP A 16 -1.14 1.12 -20.19
CA ASP A 16 -2.20 1.83 -20.94
C ASP A 16 -1.89 1.96 -22.44
N LYS A 17 -0.61 2.06 -22.78
CA LYS A 17 -0.13 2.15 -24.16
C LYS A 17 0.21 0.78 -24.78
N MET A 18 -0.24 -0.31 -24.17
CA MET A 18 0.05 -1.68 -24.62
C MET A 18 -1.24 -2.46 -24.93
N PRO A 19 -2.03 -2.05 -25.94
CA PRO A 19 -3.31 -2.68 -26.26
C PRO A 19 -3.19 -4.13 -26.76
N ALA A 20 -2.01 -4.53 -27.25
CA ALA A 20 -1.74 -5.89 -27.71
C ALA A 20 -1.17 -6.81 -26.62
N LEU A 21 -1.11 -6.35 -25.36
CA LEU A 21 -0.57 -7.14 -24.25
C LEU A 21 -1.49 -8.32 -23.93
N ASN A 22 -0.98 -9.53 -24.07
CA ASN A 22 -1.71 -10.79 -23.85
C ASN A 22 -1.08 -11.68 -22.78
N THR A 23 0.19 -11.46 -22.44
CA THR A 23 0.92 -12.23 -21.44
C THR A 23 1.86 -11.32 -20.64
N LEU A 24 1.75 -11.38 -19.32
CA LEU A 24 2.56 -10.61 -18.38
C LEU A 24 3.09 -11.54 -17.29
N ASN A 25 4.33 -12.02 -17.44
CA ASN A 25 4.97 -12.81 -16.41
C ASN A 25 5.70 -11.90 -15.41
N LEU A 26 5.20 -11.85 -14.17
CA LEU A 26 5.77 -11.10 -13.03
C LEU A 26 6.32 -12.02 -11.92
N LEU A 27 6.39 -13.33 -12.16
CA LEU A 27 6.91 -14.28 -11.18
C LEU A 27 8.37 -14.01 -10.83
N ALA A 28 8.81 -14.50 -9.66
CA ALA A 28 10.15 -14.28 -9.12
C ALA A 28 10.55 -12.80 -8.96
N ASN A 29 9.59 -11.93 -8.60
CA ASN A 29 9.87 -10.54 -8.24
C ASN A 29 9.49 -10.28 -6.77
N PRO A 30 10.25 -9.42 -6.06
CA PRO A 30 9.98 -9.05 -4.67
C PRO A 30 8.82 -8.02 -4.56
N LEU A 31 7.64 -8.39 -5.05
CA LEU A 31 6.49 -7.48 -5.16
C LEU A 31 6.00 -7.04 -3.78
N GLN A 32 5.96 -5.73 -3.57
CA GLN A 32 5.50 -5.12 -2.33
C GLN A 32 4.05 -4.65 -2.49
N CYS A 33 3.13 -5.41 -1.90
CA CYS A 33 1.69 -5.19 -1.91
C CYS A 33 1.27 -4.07 -0.96
N SER A 34 1.78 -2.88 -1.25
CA SER A 34 1.36 -1.62 -0.64
C SER A 34 0.24 -0.96 -1.45
N CYS A 35 -0.27 0.16 -0.96
CA CYS A 35 -1.21 0.99 -1.71
C CYS A 35 -0.77 1.35 -3.14
N ARG A 36 0.54 1.42 -3.40
CA ARG A 36 1.10 1.69 -4.74
C ARG A 36 0.89 0.54 -5.71
N LEU A 37 0.70 -0.67 -5.23
CA LEU A 37 0.44 -1.87 -6.05
C LEU A 37 -1.05 -2.22 -6.11
N ARG A 38 -1.91 -1.48 -5.40
CA ARG A 38 -3.37 -1.70 -5.39
C ARG A 38 -3.99 -1.68 -6.79
N TRP A 39 -3.58 -0.72 -7.62
CA TRP A 39 -4.09 -0.59 -8.99
C TRP A 39 -3.78 -1.85 -9.82
N LEU A 40 -2.63 -2.48 -9.59
CA LEU A 40 -2.22 -3.67 -10.33
C LEU A 40 -3.13 -4.85 -9.98
N SER A 41 -3.53 -4.99 -8.72
CA SER A 41 -4.53 -5.99 -8.31
C SER A 41 -5.86 -5.81 -9.05
N GLU A 42 -6.35 -4.58 -9.12
CA GLU A 42 -7.60 -4.25 -9.85
C GLU A 42 -7.46 -4.49 -11.35
N TRP A 43 -6.33 -4.09 -11.94
CA TRP A 43 -6.03 -4.30 -13.35
C TRP A 43 -5.95 -5.80 -13.69
N LEU A 44 -5.24 -6.60 -12.88
CA LEU A 44 -5.12 -8.05 -13.08
C LEU A 44 -6.49 -8.76 -13.05
N LYS A 45 -7.37 -8.37 -12.12
CA LYS A 45 -8.75 -8.91 -12.01
C LYS A 45 -9.60 -8.63 -13.24
N GLN A 46 -9.42 -7.47 -13.86
CA GLN A 46 -10.22 -7.03 -15.01
C GLN A 46 -9.60 -7.45 -16.34
N SER A 47 -8.29 -7.68 -16.36
CA SER A 47 -7.54 -8.04 -17.56
C SER A 47 -7.79 -9.51 -17.93
N ASN A 48 -8.05 -9.77 -19.21
CA ASN A 48 -8.15 -11.14 -19.73
C ASN A 48 -6.80 -11.62 -20.30
N ILE A 49 -5.73 -11.48 -19.51
CA ILE A 49 -4.37 -11.81 -19.94
C ILE A 49 -3.75 -12.92 -19.07
N VAL A 50 -2.74 -13.61 -19.60
CA VAL A 50 -2.02 -14.66 -18.86
C VAL A 50 -0.96 -14.02 -17.97
N THR A 51 -1.07 -14.17 -16.65
CA THR A 51 -0.22 -13.42 -15.69
C THR A 51 0.73 -14.29 -14.86
N GLY A 52 0.53 -15.61 -14.86
CA GLY A 52 1.29 -16.55 -14.02
C GLY A 52 0.97 -16.47 -12.52
N ASN A 53 -0.02 -15.65 -12.13
CA ASN A 53 -0.47 -15.46 -10.75
C ASN A 53 0.63 -14.94 -9.78
N PRO A 54 1.13 -13.71 -9.99
CA PRO A 54 2.18 -13.14 -9.14
C PRO A 54 1.72 -12.99 -7.69
N ARG A 55 2.64 -13.24 -6.75
CA ARG A 55 2.40 -13.23 -5.31
C ARG A 55 3.16 -12.10 -4.62
N CYS A 56 2.56 -11.55 -3.58
CA CYS A 56 3.21 -10.58 -2.71
C CYS A 56 4.40 -11.20 -2.00
N GLN A 57 5.50 -10.46 -1.88
CA GLN A 57 6.66 -10.81 -1.05
C GLN A 57 6.77 -9.92 0.19
N ALA A 58 6.11 -8.76 0.15
CA ALA A 58 5.96 -7.85 1.29
C ALA A 58 4.58 -7.15 1.22
N PRO A 59 4.05 -6.63 2.34
CA PRO A 59 4.52 -6.83 3.72
C PRO A 59 4.37 -8.30 4.17
N LEU A 60 4.97 -8.64 5.32
CA LEU A 60 4.94 -10.03 5.84
C LEU A 60 3.51 -10.57 6.02
N SER A 61 2.56 -9.71 6.38
CA SER A 61 1.14 -10.05 6.54
C SER A 61 0.46 -10.49 5.24
N LEU A 62 1.01 -10.09 4.08
CA LEU A 62 0.48 -10.44 2.77
C LEU A 62 1.40 -11.39 2.01
N LYS A 63 2.50 -11.85 2.62
CA LYS A 63 3.49 -12.68 1.95
C LYS A 63 2.84 -13.94 1.38
N ASP A 64 3.25 -14.27 0.15
CA ASP A 64 2.80 -15.41 -0.64
C ASP A 64 1.31 -15.40 -1.02
N ILE A 65 0.56 -14.34 -0.70
CA ILE A 65 -0.80 -14.14 -1.19
C ILE A 65 -0.74 -13.66 -2.65
N PRO A 66 -1.51 -14.24 -3.58
CA PRO A 66 -1.62 -13.71 -4.93
C PRO A 66 -2.12 -12.27 -4.95
N ILE A 67 -1.54 -11.42 -5.80
CA ILE A 67 -1.87 -9.98 -5.83
C ILE A 67 -3.36 -9.76 -6.10
N GLN A 68 -3.97 -10.60 -6.94
CA GLN A 68 -5.40 -10.56 -7.25
C GLN A 68 -6.29 -11.02 -6.08
N ASP A 69 -5.77 -11.76 -5.09
CA ASP A 69 -6.59 -12.28 -3.99
C ASP A 69 -6.55 -11.37 -2.75
N VAL A 70 -5.64 -10.40 -2.72
CA VAL A 70 -5.55 -9.41 -1.63
C VAL A 70 -6.78 -8.48 -1.66
N ASP A 71 -7.38 -8.26 -0.49
CA ASP A 71 -8.47 -7.29 -0.32
C ASP A 71 -7.95 -5.87 -0.53
N LYS A 72 -8.74 -5.05 -1.23
CA LYS A 72 -8.42 -3.65 -1.53
C LYS A 72 -7.99 -2.85 -0.29
N LYS A 73 -8.58 -3.15 0.88
CA LYS A 73 -8.30 -2.46 2.16
C LYS A 73 -6.96 -2.84 2.80
N ASP A 74 -6.37 -3.95 2.37
CA ASP A 74 -5.12 -4.46 2.92
C ASP A 74 -3.89 -3.94 2.16
N PHE A 75 -4.10 -3.36 0.97
CA PHE A 75 -3.09 -2.54 0.29
C PHE A 75 -2.89 -1.20 0.99
N ARG A 76 -2.11 -1.22 2.07
CA ARG A 76 -1.80 -0.03 2.87
C ARG A 76 -0.46 0.57 2.47
N CYS A 77 -0.33 1.87 2.64
CA CYS A 77 0.98 2.50 2.58
C CYS A 77 1.54 2.41 3.99
N ASP A 78 2.70 1.79 4.17
CA ASP A 78 3.44 1.97 5.42
C ASP A 78 3.83 3.44 5.48
N GLY A 79 3.09 4.20 6.29
CA GLY A 79 3.45 5.56 6.64
C GLY A 79 4.69 5.53 7.52
N LEU A 80 5.85 5.28 6.93
CA LEU A 80 7.13 5.62 7.54
C LEU A 80 7.33 7.15 7.49
N TYR A 81 6.40 7.87 8.11
CA TYR A 81 6.56 9.25 8.53
C TYR A 81 6.27 9.43 10.01
N THR A 82 6.12 8.33 10.77
CA THR A 82 5.98 8.36 12.24
C THR A 82 7.25 8.76 13.00
N LEU A 83 8.32 9.20 12.33
CA LEU A 83 9.51 9.78 12.98
C LEU A 83 9.97 11.12 12.37
N PHE A 84 9.24 11.68 11.40
CA PHE A 84 9.46 13.05 10.91
C PHE A 84 8.21 13.92 11.06
N VAL A 85 7.24 13.53 11.90
CA VAL A 85 6.42 14.54 12.58
C VAL A 85 7.41 15.32 13.42
N THR A 86 7.73 16.53 12.97
CA THR A 86 8.67 17.43 13.62
C THR A 86 8.34 17.47 15.11
N ALA A 87 9.39 17.35 15.92
CA ALA A 87 9.31 17.52 17.36
C ALA A 87 9.00 18.99 17.66
N ASP A 88 7.77 19.41 17.40
CA ASP A 88 7.24 20.70 17.83
C ASP A 88 6.84 20.50 19.30
N ALA A 89 7.26 21.41 20.17
CA ALA A 89 7.04 21.33 21.61
C ALA A 89 5.56 21.16 22.05
N PHE A 90 4.60 21.35 21.13
CA PHE A 90 3.17 21.10 21.35
C PHE A 90 2.81 19.61 21.54
N PHE A 91 3.54 18.68 20.91
CA PHE A 91 3.18 17.25 20.93
C PHE A 91 3.50 16.56 22.27
N GLN A 92 4.48 17.09 23.01
CA GLN A 92 4.89 16.56 24.31
C GLN A 92 3.78 16.66 25.36
N LEU A 93 2.91 17.69 25.28
CA LEU A 93 1.81 17.85 26.24
C LEU A 93 0.68 16.83 26.00
N TYR A 94 0.48 16.39 24.75
CA TYR A 94 -0.59 15.45 24.38
C TYR A 94 -0.19 13.99 24.66
N ALA A 95 1.09 13.65 24.47
CA ALA A 95 1.62 12.30 24.70
C ALA A 95 1.53 11.84 26.17
N GLN A 96 1.58 12.77 27.15
CA GLN A 96 1.45 12.42 28.57
C GLN A 96 0.01 12.01 28.96
N LYS A 97 -1.01 12.34 28.15
CA LYS A 97 -2.42 12.03 28.42
C LYS A 97 -2.88 10.71 27.79
N LEU A 98 -2.09 10.13 26.88
CA LEU A 98 -2.41 8.89 26.17
C LEU A 98 -1.54 7.74 26.70
N LYS A 99 -1.88 7.26 27.90
CA LYS A 99 -1.45 5.92 28.33
C LYS A 99 -2.20 4.88 27.49
N SER A 100 -1.44 3.95 26.93
CA SER A 100 -1.87 2.65 26.41
C SER A 100 -3.01 2.66 25.38
N ASP A 101 -2.66 2.81 24.11
CA ASP A 101 -2.77 1.74 23.12
C ASP A 101 -2.40 2.31 21.74
N LEU A 102 -1.74 1.48 20.93
CA LEU A 102 -1.31 1.78 19.56
C LEU A 102 -2.43 2.47 18.77
N LEU A 103 -2.38 3.80 18.64
CA LEU A 103 -3.41 4.58 17.97
C LEU A 103 -3.39 4.24 16.47
N LYS A 104 -4.33 3.39 16.03
CA LYS A 104 -4.55 3.08 14.61
C LYS A 104 -5.25 4.28 13.97
N ILE A 105 -4.47 5.27 13.53
CA ILE A 105 -5.02 6.43 12.82
C ILE A 105 -5.35 5.99 11.38
N PRO A 106 -6.61 6.08 10.93
CA PRO A 106 -6.97 5.78 9.54
C PRO A 106 -6.42 6.86 8.61
N CYS A 107 -5.65 6.45 7.59
CA CYS A 107 -5.17 7.37 6.58
C CYS A 107 -6.18 7.50 5.43
N VAL A 108 -6.63 8.73 5.17
CA VAL A 108 -7.73 9.05 4.23
C VAL A 108 -7.21 9.28 2.82
N TYR A 109 -5.96 9.73 2.68
CA TYR A 109 -5.36 9.99 1.38
C TYR A 109 -3.92 9.49 1.32
N CYS A 110 -3.59 8.74 0.28
CA CYS A 110 -2.19 8.48 -0.04
C CYS A 110 -1.94 8.53 -1.54
N ASN A 111 -0.98 9.34 -1.95
CA ASN A 111 -0.43 9.35 -3.31
C ASN A 111 1.08 9.05 -3.27
N THR A 112 1.77 9.17 -4.42
CA THR A 112 3.22 8.93 -4.53
C THR A 112 4.05 9.83 -3.61
N PHE A 113 3.53 10.98 -3.20
CA PHE A 113 4.25 12.05 -2.52
C PHE A 113 3.80 12.32 -1.08
N SER A 114 2.60 11.91 -0.67
CA SER A 114 2.03 12.26 0.64
C SER A 114 1.08 11.19 1.17
N VAL A 115 1.10 11.00 2.49
CA VAL A 115 0.10 10.28 3.28
C VAL A 115 -0.58 11.30 4.19
N VAL A 116 -1.89 11.48 4.04
CA VAL A 116 -2.72 12.30 4.94
C VAL A 116 -3.54 11.35 5.80
N CYS A 117 -3.37 11.47 7.11
CA CYS A 117 -4.15 10.72 8.09
C CYS A 117 -4.98 11.69 8.92
N GLU A 118 -6.28 11.44 9.00
CA GLU A 118 -7.19 12.27 9.78
C GLU A 118 -7.21 11.75 11.22
N LEU A 119 -6.85 12.61 12.15
CA LEU A 119 -7.12 12.39 13.56
C LEU A 119 -8.59 12.71 13.80
N ASP A 120 -9.44 11.69 13.85
CA ASP A 120 -10.80 11.84 14.40
C ASP A 120 -10.67 12.12 15.90
N ALA A 121 -10.46 13.39 16.25
CA ALA A 121 -10.66 13.88 17.60
C ALA A 121 -12.17 13.85 17.88
N LYS A 122 -12.67 12.68 18.27
CA LYS A 122 -14.04 12.56 18.76
C LYS A 122 -14.10 13.34 20.07
N SER A 123 -14.62 14.56 19.99
CA SER A 123 -14.97 15.40 21.14
C SER A 123 -15.80 14.56 22.10
N GLU A 124 -15.20 14.22 23.24
CA GLU A 124 -15.93 13.82 24.44
C GLU A 124 -16.59 15.12 24.94
N LYS A 125 -17.92 15.16 24.80
CA LYS A 125 -18.76 16.22 25.37
C LYS A 125 -18.84 15.97 26.87
N ASP A 126 -18.42 16.96 27.65
CA ASP A 126 -18.95 17.25 28.99
C ASP A 126 -19.60 18.64 28.95
#